data_AF-A0A951LL65-F1
#
_entry.id   AF-A0A951LL65-F1
#
_cell.length_a   1.000
_cell.length_b   1.000
_cell.length_c   1.000
_cell.angle_alpha   90.00
_cell.angle_beta   90.00
_cell.angle_gamma   90.00
#
_symmetry.space_group_name_H-M   'P 1'
#
loop_
_entity.id
_entity.type
_entity.pdbx_description
1 polymer ?
#
loop_
_entity_poly.entity_id
_entity_poly.type
_entity_poly.pdbx_seq_one_letter_code
_entity_poly.pdbx_strand_id
1 'polypeptide(L)'
;MTPELLIVVDTEEEFDWTRPFSRDNVATRTIPAQARAHEIYDRLGVVPTYVVDYPVATDPAAVGFLKGLRDAGKAEIGAHLHPWVTPPHAEEVTTHNSYHCNLPPALERAKLAALTERIATSFGARPTAFKA
;
A
#
# COMPACT_ATOMS: atom_id res chain seq x y z
N MET A 1 -3.80 -21.64 -24.38
CA MET A 1 -3.84 -20.61 -23.32
C MET A 1 -3.10 -19.40 -23.84
N THR A 2 -3.69 -18.23 -23.74
CA THR A 2 -3.00 -16.97 -24.01
C THR A 2 -2.30 -16.54 -22.72
N PRO A 3 -1.04 -16.08 -22.74
CA PRO A 3 -0.38 -15.58 -21.54
C PRO A 3 -1.12 -14.35 -21.00
N GLU A 4 -1.23 -14.27 -19.67
CA GLU A 4 -1.77 -13.11 -18.94
C GLU A 4 -0.62 -12.36 -18.25
N LEU A 5 -0.70 -11.03 -18.26
CA LEU A 5 0.25 -10.15 -17.57
C LEU A 5 -0.51 -9.34 -16.52
N LEU A 6 -0.02 -9.37 -15.28
CA LEU A 6 -0.49 -8.50 -14.22
C LEU A 6 0.64 -7.59 -13.77
N ILE A 7 0.33 -6.32 -13.52
CA ILE A 7 1.26 -5.34 -12.94
C ILE A 7 0.78 -5.01 -11.55
N VAL A 8 1.59 -5.36 -10.55
CA VAL A 8 1.35 -5.02 -9.14
C VAL A 8 2.47 -4.09 -8.70
N VAL A 9 2.09 -2.94 -8.15
CA VAL A 9 3.03 -1.92 -7.67
C VAL A 9 2.91 -1.79 -6.17
N ASP A 10 3.99 -2.10 -5.46
CA ASP A 10 4.08 -1.89 -4.02
C ASP A 10 4.23 -0.38 -3.78
N THR A 11 3.19 0.19 -3.18
CA THR A 11 2.97 1.62 -3.09
C THR A 11 3.09 2.02 -1.63
N GLU A 12 4.32 2.35 -1.26
CA GLU A 12 4.75 2.36 0.13
C GLU A 12 5.19 3.74 0.63
N GLU A 13 5.35 3.87 1.94
CA GLU A 13 6.04 4.99 2.55
C GLU A 13 7.53 5.06 2.17
N GLU A 14 8.11 6.24 2.28
CA GLU A 14 9.54 6.48 2.08
C GLU A 14 10.33 6.02 3.31
N PHE A 15 11.26 5.09 3.12
CA PHE A 15 12.26 4.73 4.12
C PHE A 15 13.60 4.34 3.49
N ASP A 16 14.65 4.38 4.30
CA ASP A 16 16.01 4.00 3.91
C ASP A 16 16.24 2.53 4.23
N TRP A 17 16.36 1.70 3.19
CA TRP A 17 16.63 0.26 3.30
C TRP A 17 17.93 -0.08 4.04
N THR A 18 18.85 0.86 4.19
CA THR A 18 20.10 0.67 4.93
C THR A 18 19.98 0.99 6.43
N ARG A 19 18.81 1.47 6.87
CA ARG A 19 18.51 1.84 8.25
C ARG A 19 17.52 0.85 8.87
N PRO A 20 17.47 0.74 10.22
CA PRO A 20 16.40 0.02 10.88
C PRO A 20 15.02 0.59 10.50
N PHE A 21 14.01 -0.27 10.45
CA PHE A 21 12.62 0.17 10.33
C PHE A 21 12.26 1.16 11.44
N SER A 22 11.47 2.15 11.10
CA SER A 22 11.00 3.16 12.05
C SER A 22 9.54 3.44 11.79
N ARG A 23 8.75 3.51 12.87
CA ARG A 23 7.36 3.95 12.85
C ARG A 23 7.18 5.40 12.40
N ASP A 24 8.24 6.19 12.48
CA ASP A 24 8.20 7.62 12.15
C ASP A 24 8.43 7.88 10.66
N ASN A 25 8.86 6.85 9.92
CA ASN A 25 8.92 6.91 8.46
C ASN A 25 7.48 6.78 7.96
N VAL A 26 6.86 7.89 7.60
CA VAL A 26 5.46 7.92 7.11
C VAL A 26 5.31 8.83 5.89
N ALA A 27 6.43 9.30 5.32
CA ALA A 27 6.39 10.22 4.19
C ALA A 27 5.98 9.48 2.91
N THR A 28 5.16 10.12 2.08
CA THR A 28 4.58 9.54 0.85
C THR A 28 4.71 10.50 -0.34
N ARG A 29 5.70 11.40 -0.29
CA ARG A 29 5.88 12.49 -1.26
C ARG A 29 6.25 11.97 -2.64
N THR A 30 6.80 10.75 -2.72
CA THR A 30 7.13 10.08 -3.98
C THR A 30 5.90 9.51 -4.70
N ILE A 31 4.76 9.31 -4.03
CA ILE A 31 3.60 8.64 -4.63
C ILE A 31 3.09 9.35 -5.89
N PRO A 32 2.90 10.68 -5.93
CA PRO A 32 2.48 11.36 -7.16
C PRO A 32 3.49 11.24 -8.32
N ALA A 33 4.77 10.97 -8.03
CA ALA A 33 5.78 10.79 -9.09
C ALA A 33 5.58 9.50 -9.91
N GLN A 34 4.74 8.57 -9.42
CA GLN A 34 4.35 7.37 -10.15
C GLN A 34 3.54 7.67 -11.42
N ALA A 35 3.06 8.91 -11.61
CA ALA A 35 2.46 9.37 -12.87
C ALA A 35 3.32 9.03 -14.10
N ARG A 36 4.65 9.11 -13.98
CA ARG A 36 5.59 8.78 -15.07
C ARG A 36 5.53 7.32 -15.49
N ALA A 37 5.42 6.40 -14.51
CA ALA A 37 5.23 4.99 -14.80
C ALA A 37 3.82 4.73 -15.35
N HIS A 38 2.83 5.45 -14.83
CA HIS A 38 1.45 5.31 -15.26
C HIS A 38 1.23 5.68 -16.74
N GLU A 39 1.95 6.66 -17.27
CA GLU A 39 1.94 6.98 -18.71
C GLU A 39 2.30 5.78 -19.60
N ILE A 40 3.15 4.86 -19.11
CA ILE A 40 3.51 3.64 -19.84
C ILE A 40 2.33 2.67 -19.85
N TYR A 41 1.69 2.47 -18.70
CA TYR A 41 0.53 1.56 -18.58
C TYR A 41 -0.64 2.05 -19.42
N ASP A 42 -0.96 3.35 -19.34
CA ASP A 42 -2.06 3.97 -20.09
C ASP A 42 -1.87 3.81 -21.61
N ARG A 43 -0.65 4.05 -22.12
CA ARG A 43 -0.30 3.84 -23.54
C ARG A 43 -0.47 2.39 -24.01
N LEU A 44 -0.33 1.44 -23.10
CA LEU A 44 -0.44 0.01 -23.38
C LEU A 44 -1.83 -0.56 -23.05
N GLY A 45 -2.75 0.27 -22.53
CA GLY A 45 -4.06 -0.17 -22.07
C GLY A 45 -4.01 -1.11 -20.86
N VAL A 46 -2.94 -1.07 -20.07
CA VAL A 46 -2.77 -1.91 -18.89
C VAL A 46 -3.33 -1.20 -17.66
N VAL A 47 -4.12 -1.91 -16.86
CA VAL A 47 -4.65 -1.44 -15.58
C VAL A 47 -3.82 -2.06 -14.45
N PRO A 48 -2.86 -1.33 -13.85
CA PRO A 48 -2.08 -1.83 -12.72
C PRO A 48 -2.92 -1.90 -11.44
N THR A 49 -2.53 -2.79 -10.53
CA THR A 49 -2.99 -2.81 -9.13
C THR A 49 -1.92 -2.16 -8.25
N TYR A 50 -2.24 -1.03 -7.62
CA TYR A 50 -1.40 -0.42 -6.59
C TYR A 50 -1.79 -1.02 -5.23
N VAL A 51 -0.87 -1.74 -4.59
CA VAL A 51 -1.07 -2.25 -3.23
C VAL A 51 -0.50 -1.25 -2.25
N VAL A 52 -1.36 -0.65 -1.41
CA VAL A 52 -1.00 0.49 -0.57
C VAL A 52 -0.85 0.09 0.89
N ASP A 53 0.09 0.73 1.57
CA ASP A 53 0.24 0.64 3.01
C ASP A 53 -0.59 1.69 3.77
N TYR A 54 -0.44 1.71 5.10
CA TYR A 54 -1.22 2.60 5.95
C TYR A 54 -0.88 4.09 5.77
N PRO A 55 0.40 4.52 5.70
CA PRO A 55 0.74 5.90 5.35
C PRO A 55 0.15 6.35 4.01
N VAL A 56 0.29 5.57 2.94
CA VAL A 56 -0.24 5.90 1.61
C VAL A 56 -1.77 5.97 1.62
N ALA A 57 -2.44 5.07 2.33
CA ALA A 57 -3.89 5.09 2.46
C ALA A 57 -4.41 6.24 3.36
N THR A 58 -3.53 6.97 4.04
CA THR A 58 -3.87 8.04 4.98
C THR A 58 -3.51 9.43 4.46
N ASP A 59 -2.43 9.56 3.70
CA ASP A 59 -1.98 10.85 3.16
C ASP A 59 -2.93 11.39 2.07
N PRO A 60 -3.52 12.58 2.23
CA PRO A 60 -4.44 13.14 1.24
C PRO A 60 -3.84 13.33 -0.16
N ALA A 61 -2.55 13.62 -0.29
CA ALA A 61 -1.91 13.81 -1.59
C ALA A 61 -1.75 12.48 -2.33
N ALA A 62 -1.25 11.45 -1.66
CA ALA A 62 -1.16 10.09 -2.18
C ALA A 62 -2.55 9.53 -2.54
N VAL A 63 -3.52 9.64 -1.62
CA VAL A 63 -4.90 9.21 -1.86
C VAL A 63 -5.50 9.96 -3.04
N GLY A 64 -5.34 11.28 -3.12
CA GLY A 64 -5.87 12.09 -4.23
C GLY A 64 -5.37 11.63 -5.60
N PHE A 65 -4.07 11.36 -5.72
CA PHE A 65 -3.48 10.83 -6.94
C PHE A 65 -4.03 9.44 -7.29
N LEU A 66 -3.93 8.47 -6.38
CA LEU A 66 -4.32 7.09 -6.62
C LEU A 66 -5.83 6.92 -6.82
N LYS A 67 -6.64 7.66 -6.05
CA LYS A 67 -8.09 7.69 -6.21
C LYS A 67 -8.49 8.27 -7.56
N GLY A 68 -7.80 9.30 -8.05
CA GLY A 68 -8.00 9.84 -9.39
C GLY A 68 -7.79 8.79 -10.49
N LEU A 69 -6.74 7.98 -10.37
CA LEU A 69 -6.49 6.87 -11.31
C LEU A 69 -7.57 5.79 -11.23
N ARG A 70 -7.94 5.37 -10.01
CA ARG A 70 -8.98 4.37 -9.76
C ARG A 70 -10.33 4.80 -10.31
N ASP A 71 -10.76 6.01 -9.98
CA ASP A 71 -12.08 6.51 -10.36
C ASP A 71 -12.18 6.74 -11.88
N ALA A 72 -11.05 6.94 -12.56
CA ALA A 72 -10.94 6.94 -14.02
C ALA A 72 -10.87 5.53 -14.66
N GLY A 73 -10.93 4.46 -13.87
CA GLY A 73 -10.82 3.07 -14.34
C GLY A 73 -9.40 2.69 -14.80
N LYS A 74 -8.39 3.46 -14.43
CA LYS A 74 -7.00 3.26 -14.86
C LYS A 74 -6.15 2.49 -13.85
N ALA A 75 -6.66 2.25 -12.64
CA ALA A 75 -5.94 1.47 -11.64
C ALA A 75 -6.89 0.77 -10.66
N GLU A 76 -6.40 -0.30 -10.06
CA GLU A 76 -7.01 -0.96 -8.91
C GLU A 76 -6.22 -0.67 -7.64
N ILE A 77 -6.89 -0.79 -6.48
CA ILE A 77 -6.28 -0.58 -5.15
C ILE A 77 -6.36 -1.86 -4.35
N GLY A 78 -5.20 -2.36 -3.90
CA GLY A 78 -5.08 -3.46 -2.96
C GLY A 78 -4.38 -3.03 -1.67
N ALA A 79 -4.16 -3.99 -0.76
CA ALA A 79 -3.51 -3.75 0.51
C ALA A 79 -2.09 -4.35 0.54
N HIS A 80 -1.14 -3.59 1.09
CA HIS A 80 0.21 -4.03 1.42
C HIS A 80 0.52 -3.64 2.86
N LEU A 81 0.52 -4.59 3.79
CA LEU A 81 0.66 -4.25 5.20
C LEU A 81 2.14 -4.09 5.56
N HIS A 82 2.51 -2.93 6.07
CA HIS A 82 3.77 -2.73 6.77
C HIS A 82 3.53 -2.75 8.29
N PRO A 83 3.98 -3.78 9.01
CA PRO A 83 3.77 -3.89 10.45
C PRO A 83 4.19 -2.67 11.26
N TRP A 84 5.35 -2.09 10.98
CA TRP A 84 5.98 -1.05 11.82
C TRP A 84 5.26 0.31 11.77
N VAL A 85 4.55 0.61 10.68
CA VAL A 85 3.82 1.89 10.47
C VAL A 85 2.30 1.75 10.53
N THR A 86 1.76 0.53 10.62
CA THR A 86 0.31 0.32 10.69
C THR A 86 -0.17 0.20 12.15
N PRO A 87 -1.17 0.98 12.59
CA PRO A 87 -1.76 0.82 13.91
C PRO A 87 -2.57 -0.49 14.03
N PRO A 88 -2.76 -1.05 15.24
CA PRO A 88 -2.21 -0.59 16.51
C PRO A 88 -0.71 -0.89 16.64
N HIS A 89 -0.03 -0.11 17.46
CA HIS A 89 1.42 -0.11 17.63
C HIS A 89 1.83 -0.80 18.93
N ALA A 90 1.70 -2.12 18.97
CA ALA A 90 1.93 -2.93 20.17
C ALA A 90 3.18 -3.82 20.06
N GLU A 91 3.75 -3.92 18.87
CA GLU A 91 4.99 -4.61 18.57
C GLU A 91 6.22 -3.74 18.87
N GLU A 92 7.31 -4.40 19.23
CA GLU A 92 8.63 -3.81 19.10
C GLU A 92 9.01 -3.76 17.62
N VAL A 93 9.50 -2.61 17.14
CA VAL A 93 9.93 -2.45 15.75
C VAL A 93 11.29 -3.12 15.57
N THR A 94 11.30 -4.28 14.91
CA THR A 94 12.49 -5.07 14.61
C THR A 94 12.39 -5.67 13.21
N THR A 95 13.52 -6.09 12.63
CA THR A 95 13.52 -6.85 11.38
C THR A 95 12.75 -8.17 11.48
N HIS A 96 12.62 -8.77 12.67
CA HIS A 96 11.80 -9.97 12.82
C HIS A 96 10.30 -9.62 12.74
N ASN A 97 9.87 -8.59 13.49
CA ASN A 97 8.47 -8.17 13.55
C ASN A 97 8.01 -7.38 12.32
N SER A 98 8.90 -7.05 11.38
CA SER A 98 8.55 -6.42 10.10
C SER A 98 7.91 -7.40 9.10
N TYR A 99 8.00 -8.71 9.35
CA TYR A 99 7.37 -9.72 8.52
C TYR A 99 6.03 -10.17 9.10
N HIS A 100 5.07 -10.36 8.20
CA HIS A 100 3.84 -11.09 8.46
C HIS A 100 4.14 -12.47 9.08
N CYS A 101 3.23 -12.97 9.91
CA CYS A 101 3.33 -14.23 10.68
C CYS A 101 4.31 -14.23 11.87
N ASN A 102 5.19 -13.24 12.02
CA ASN A 102 6.03 -13.11 13.22
C ASN A 102 5.34 -12.34 14.35
N LEU A 103 4.24 -11.64 14.04
CA LEU A 103 3.42 -10.96 15.03
C LEU A 103 2.49 -11.93 15.76
N PRO A 104 2.06 -11.60 17.00
CA PRO A 104 0.94 -12.27 17.63
C PRO A 104 -0.29 -12.25 16.70
N PRO A 105 -1.00 -13.39 16.47
CA PRO A 105 -2.10 -13.45 15.50
C PRO A 105 -3.21 -12.41 15.71
N ALA A 106 -3.49 -12.05 16.96
CA ALA A 106 -4.46 -11.01 17.29
C ALA A 106 -3.99 -9.61 16.85
N LEU A 107 -2.69 -9.32 16.97
CA LEU A 107 -2.09 -8.04 16.56
C LEU A 107 -2.06 -7.92 15.04
N GLU A 108 -1.63 -8.97 14.34
CA GLU A 108 -1.63 -8.99 12.87
C GLU A 108 -3.04 -8.78 12.31
N ARG A 109 -4.04 -9.50 12.85
CA ARG A 109 -5.46 -9.30 12.49
C ARG A 109 -5.91 -7.86 12.71
N ALA A 110 -5.53 -7.25 13.83
CA ALA A 110 -5.91 -5.87 14.14
C ALA A 110 -5.30 -4.87 13.15
N LYS A 111 -4.02 -5.07 12.76
CA LYS A 111 -3.34 -4.24 11.76
C LYS A 111 -3.95 -4.40 10.36
N LEU A 112 -4.24 -5.63 9.93
CA LEU A 112 -4.94 -5.90 8.67
C LEU A 112 -6.33 -5.24 8.64
N ALA A 113 -7.07 -5.31 9.75
CA ALA A 113 -8.36 -4.63 9.87
C ALA A 113 -8.20 -3.11 9.76
N ALA A 114 -7.22 -2.52 10.47
CA ALA A 114 -6.96 -1.08 10.42
C ALA A 114 -6.61 -0.60 9.01
N LEU A 115 -5.74 -1.32 8.29
CA LEU A 115 -5.40 -1.01 6.90
C LEU A 115 -6.62 -1.15 5.98
N THR A 116 -7.37 -2.24 6.10
CA THR A 116 -8.57 -2.49 5.30
C THR A 116 -9.61 -1.37 5.47
N GLU A 117 -9.90 -0.99 6.71
CA GLU A 117 -10.83 0.11 7.01
C GLU A 117 -10.31 1.45 6.51
N ARG A 118 -9.00 1.68 6.63
CA ARG A 118 -8.40 2.91 6.14
C ARG A 118 -8.57 3.02 4.62
N ILE A 119 -8.21 1.98 3.87
CA ILE A 119 -8.40 1.91 2.42
C ILE A 119 -9.88 2.08 2.06
N ALA A 120 -10.78 1.39 2.75
CA ALA A 120 -12.22 1.49 2.49
C ALA A 120 -12.73 2.92 2.62
N THR A 121 -12.27 3.66 3.63
CA THR A 121 -12.66 5.05 3.81
C THR A 121 -12.06 5.97 2.73
N SER A 122 -10.77 5.79 2.42
CA SER A 122 -10.04 6.71 1.54
C SER A 122 -10.38 6.51 0.07
N PHE A 123 -10.64 5.27 -0.35
CA PHE A 123 -10.90 4.91 -1.75
C PHE A 123 -12.36 4.55 -2.03
N GLY A 124 -13.19 4.36 -0.99
CA GLY A 124 -14.62 4.07 -1.11
C GLY A 124 -14.96 2.60 -1.33
N ALA A 125 -13.98 1.69 -1.26
CA ALA A 125 -14.18 0.25 -1.35
C ALA A 125 -13.12 -0.50 -0.55
N ARG A 126 -13.50 -1.64 0.03
CA ARG A 126 -12.55 -2.54 0.69
C ARG A 126 -11.63 -3.20 -0.35
N PRO A 127 -10.34 -3.38 -0.05
CA PRO A 127 -9.42 -4.06 -0.95
C PRO A 127 -9.77 -5.55 -1.07
N THR A 128 -9.67 -6.11 -2.27
CA THR A 128 -9.85 -7.54 -2.55
C THR A 128 -8.55 -8.25 -2.91
N ALA A 129 -7.47 -7.49 -3.12
CA ALA A 129 -6.12 -7.97 -3.31
C ALA A 129 -5.26 -7.62 -2.09
N PHE A 130 -4.40 -8.56 -1.70
CA PHE A 130 -3.42 -8.36 -0.64
C PHE A 130 -2.07 -8.89 -1.13
N LYS A 131 -1.01 -8.14 -0.90
CA LYS A 131 0.36 -8.60 -1.07
C LYS A 131 1.08 -8.51 0.27
N ALA A 132 1.70 -9.61 0.67
CA ALA A 132 2.43 -9.74 1.93
C ALA A 132 3.86 -9.20 1.84
#